data_AF-A0A0Q9UNG6-F1
#
_entry.id   AF-A0A0Q9UNG6-F1
#
_cell.length_a   1.000
_cell.length_b   1.000
_cell.length_c   1.000
_cell.angle_alpha   90.00
_cell.angle_beta   90.00
_cell.angle_gamma   90.00
#
_symmetry.space_group_name_H-M   'P 1'
#
loop_
_entity.id
_entity.type
_entity.pdbx_description
1 polymer ?
#
loop_
_entity_poly.entity_id
_entity_poly.type
_entity_poly.pdbx_seq_one_letter_code
_entity_poly.pdbx_strand_id
1 'polypeptide(L)'
;MTEGSRVAGAADPATLRALAAGRSTTRTLSDDLLTHLPDLGDLPTQRALDTWVEQAADTLRALSEALEERLLDLGAAPGRAPAGVDEQVPRDSRPATQAGDAR
;
A
#
# COMPACT_ATOMS: atom_id res chain seq x y z
N MET A 1 16.28 9.54 32.74
CA MET A 1 15.19 9.89 31.79
C MET A 1 15.42 9.03 30.56
N THR A 2 14.68 7.93 30.44
CA THR A 2 14.85 6.96 29.35
C THR A 2 13.94 7.36 28.19
N GLU A 3 14.56 7.72 27.08
CA GLU A 3 13.92 8.00 25.79
C GLU A 3 13.09 6.78 25.36
N GLY A 4 11.77 6.95 25.29
CA GLY A 4 10.86 5.96 24.74
C GLY A 4 11.09 5.87 23.23
N SER A 5 11.96 4.94 22.83
CA SER A 5 12.16 4.52 21.45
C SER A 5 10.81 4.12 20.84
N ARG A 6 10.16 5.06 20.13
CA ARG A 6 9.09 4.71 19.20
C ARG A 6 9.78 3.97 18.06
N VAL A 7 9.58 2.67 18.01
CA VAL A 7 9.93 1.84 16.85
C VAL A 7 9.20 2.41 15.64
N ALA A 8 9.90 3.26 14.89
CA ALA A 8 9.47 3.72 13.58
C ALA A 8 9.59 2.52 12.63
N GLY A 9 8.47 1.88 12.32
CA GLY A 9 8.47 0.82 11.33
C GLY A 9 7.13 0.11 11.16
N ALA A 10 6.52 -0.38 12.23
CA ALA A 10 5.30 -1.17 12.12
C ALA A 10 4.05 -0.27 12.18
N ALA A 11 3.12 -0.48 11.25
CA ALA A 11 1.79 0.11 11.33
C ALA A 11 1.11 -0.30 12.65
N ASP A 12 0.42 0.64 13.30
CA ASP A 12 -0.29 0.38 14.54
C ASP A 12 -1.34 -0.74 14.35
N PRO A 13 -1.41 -1.75 15.23
CA PRO A 13 -2.32 -2.89 15.07
C PRO A 13 -3.80 -2.53 15.16
N ALA A 14 -4.18 -1.38 15.76
CA ALA A 14 -5.56 -0.90 15.69
C ALA A 14 -5.86 -0.34 14.28
N THR A 15 -4.91 0.35 13.68
CA THR A 15 -5.01 0.83 12.28
C THR A 15 -5.19 -0.32 11.29
N LEU A 16 -4.39 -1.40 11.41
CA LEU A 16 -4.53 -2.58 10.54
C LEU A 16 -5.90 -3.26 10.69
N ARG A 17 -6.41 -3.37 11.93
CA ARG A 17 -7.74 -3.92 12.19
C ARG A 17 -8.86 -3.05 11.61
N ALA A 18 -8.73 -1.73 11.71
CA ALA A 18 -9.70 -0.79 11.13
C ALA A 18 -9.73 -0.89 9.60
N LEU A 19 -8.57 -0.99 8.94
CA LEU A 19 -8.48 -1.17 7.48
C LEU A 19 -9.07 -2.51 7.03
N ALA A 20 -8.78 -3.60 7.75
CA ALA A 20 -9.33 -4.92 7.45
C ALA A 20 -10.87 -4.95 7.64
N ALA A 21 -11.37 -4.33 8.70
CA ALA A 21 -12.80 -4.16 8.94
C ALA A 21 -13.45 -3.32 7.83
N GLY A 22 -12.81 -2.22 7.42
CA GLY A 22 -13.27 -1.37 6.32
C GLY A 22 -13.42 -2.15 5.01
N ARG A 23 -12.41 -2.94 4.65
CA ARG A 23 -12.42 -3.79 3.44
C ARG A 23 -13.55 -4.82 3.47
N SER A 24 -13.75 -5.47 4.62
CA SER A 24 -14.86 -6.43 4.77
C SER A 24 -16.21 -5.76 4.61
N THR A 25 -16.40 -4.60 5.25
CA THR A 25 -17.66 -3.85 5.20
C THR A 25 -17.97 -3.36 3.78
N THR A 26 -16.99 -2.79 3.07
CA THR A 26 -17.22 -2.28 1.71
C THR A 26 -17.56 -3.40 0.74
N ARG A 27 -16.93 -4.57 0.89
CA ARG A 27 -17.27 -5.76 0.09
C ARG A 27 -18.71 -6.24 0.36
N THR A 28 -19.10 -6.38 1.63
CA THR A 28 -20.47 -6.78 1.99
C THR A 28 -21.50 -5.79 1.46
N LEU A 29 -21.26 -4.47 1.61
CA LEU A 29 -22.17 -3.45 1.10
C LEU A 29 -22.29 -3.47 -0.43
N SER A 30 -21.20 -3.78 -1.14
CA SER A 30 -21.21 -3.93 -2.61
C SER A 30 -22.12 -5.10 -3.02
N ASP A 31 -21.98 -6.25 -2.35
CA ASP A 31 -22.79 -7.45 -2.61
C ASP A 31 -24.28 -7.23 -2.25
N ASP A 32 -24.56 -6.56 -1.12
CA ASP A 32 -25.92 -6.28 -0.65
C ASP A 32 -26.67 -5.33 -1.59
N LEU A 33 -25.99 -4.29 -2.09
CA LEU A 33 -26.59 -3.33 -3.03
C LEU A 33 -27.07 -3.99 -4.32
N LEU A 34 -26.30 -4.93 -4.86
CA LEU A 34 -26.66 -5.67 -6.07
C LEU A 34 -27.76 -6.72 -5.81
N THR A 35 -27.89 -7.18 -4.57
CA THR A 35 -28.87 -8.23 -4.20
C THR A 35 -30.27 -7.66 -3.95
N HIS A 36 -30.36 -6.41 -3.48
CA HIS A 36 -31.61 -5.83 -2.99
C HIS A 36 -32.11 -4.63 -3.80
N LEU A 37 -32.21 -4.80 -5.12
CA LEU A 37 -32.76 -3.77 -6.00
C LEU A 37 -34.30 -3.85 -6.06
N PRO A 38 -35.03 -2.80 -5.65
CA PRO A 38 -36.47 -2.77 -5.81
C PRO A 38 -36.87 -2.57 -7.28
N ASP A 39 -37.98 -3.20 -7.67
CA ASP A 39 -38.67 -2.88 -8.93
C ASP A 39 -39.60 -1.67 -8.68
N LEU A 40 -39.34 -0.59 -9.41
CA LEU A 40 -40.08 0.67 -9.33
C LEU A 40 -41.26 0.72 -10.32
N GLY A 41 -41.31 -0.18 -11.30
CA GLY A 41 -42.37 -0.26 -12.31
C GLY A 41 -42.33 0.83 -13.39
N ASP A 42 -41.58 1.91 -13.21
CA ASP A 42 -41.36 2.92 -14.25
C ASP A 42 -39.96 2.79 -14.88
N LEU A 43 -39.93 2.57 -16.18
CA LEU A 43 -38.70 2.22 -16.90
C LEU A 43 -37.60 3.31 -16.82
N PRO A 44 -37.89 4.62 -16.89
CA PRO A 44 -36.86 5.65 -16.78
C PRO A 44 -36.24 5.71 -15.37
N THR A 45 -37.03 5.68 -14.30
CA THR A 45 -36.47 5.70 -12.94
C THR A 45 -35.79 4.38 -12.62
N GLN A 46 -36.30 3.24 -13.09
CA GLN A 46 -35.62 1.95 -12.93
C GLN A 46 -34.21 1.98 -13.52
N ARG A 47 -34.05 2.48 -14.77
CA ARG A 47 -32.73 2.59 -15.40
C ARG A 47 -31.79 3.54 -14.65
N ALA A 48 -32.31 4.64 -14.11
CA ALA A 48 -31.53 5.57 -13.32
C ALA A 48 -31.06 4.93 -12.00
N LEU A 49 -31.94 4.16 -11.35
CA LEU A 49 -31.61 3.40 -10.14
C LEU A 49 -30.58 2.29 -10.44
N ASP A 50 -30.79 1.50 -11.49
CA ASP A 50 -29.86 0.43 -11.91
C ASP A 50 -28.45 1.01 -12.13
N THR A 51 -28.35 2.11 -12.89
CA THR A 51 -27.07 2.80 -13.16
C THR A 51 -26.41 3.30 -11.87
N TRP A 52 -27.20 3.89 -10.96
CA TRP A 52 -26.67 4.39 -9.70
C TRP A 52 -26.15 3.26 -8.79
N VAL A 53 -26.88 2.14 -8.74
CA VAL A 53 -26.49 0.97 -7.96
C VAL A 53 -25.22 0.32 -8.50
N GLU A 54 -25.09 0.19 -9.82
CA GLU A 54 -23.86 -0.29 -10.45
C GLU A 54 -22.66 0.60 -10.08
N GLN A 55 -22.79 1.92 -10.22
CA GLN A 55 -21.74 2.88 -9.85
C GLN A 55 -21.35 2.82 -8.37
N ALA A 56 -22.34 2.66 -7.49
CA ALA A 56 -22.11 2.53 -6.05
C ALA A 56 -21.36 1.22 -5.72
N ALA A 57 -21.77 0.10 -6.33
CA ALA A 57 -21.13 -1.19 -6.17
C ALA A 57 -19.67 -1.16 -6.66
N ASP A 58 -19.41 -0.58 -7.82
CA ASP A 58 -18.07 -0.40 -8.38
C ASP A 58 -17.19 0.48 -7.50
N THR A 59 -17.74 1.56 -6.94
CA THR A 59 -17.00 2.45 -6.02
C THR A 59 -16.61 1.72 -4.74
N LEU A 60 -17.51 0.93 -4.17
CA LEU A 60 -17.24 0.12 -2.97
C LEU A 60 -16.19 -0.96 -3.24
N ARG A 61 -16.21 -1.55 -4.43
CA ARG A 61 -15.20 -2.51 -4.86
C ARG A 61 -13.83 -1.87 -5.01
N ALA A 62 -13.73 -0.72 -5.68
CA ALA A 62 -12.49 0.03 -5.81
C ALA A 62 -11.93 0.44 -4.43
N LEU A 63 -12.80 0.83 -3.49
CA LEU A 63 -12.39 1.14 -2.12
C LEU A 63 -11.89 -0.11 -1.38
N SER A 64 -12.52 -1.27 -1.55
CA SER A 64 -12.04 -2.54 -1.01
C SER A 64 -10.64 -2.88 -1.52
N GLU A 65 -10.40 -2.72 -2.82
CA GLU A 65 -9.10 -2.97 -3.47
C GLU A 65 -8.02 -2.00 -2.94
N ALA A 66 -8.32 -0.70 -2.83
CA ALA A 66 -7.39 0.28 -2.28
C ALA A 66 -7.04 0.03 -0.80
N LEU A 67 -8.00 -0.45 0.01
CA LEU A 67 -7.76 -0.85 1.39
C LEU A 67 -6.87 -2.10 1.48
N GLU A 68 -7.02 -3.04 0.55
CA GLU A 68 -6.17 -4.22 0.43
C GLU A 68 -4.73 -3.85 0.08
N GLU A 69 -4.53 -3.00 -0.94
CA GLU A 69 -3.22 -2.47 -1.30
C GLU A 69 -2.55 -1.79 -0.11
N ARG A 70 -3.32 -0.96 0.63
CA ARG A 70 -2.80 -0.28 1.81
C ARG A 70 -2.41 -1.23 2.94
N LEU A 71 -3.15 -2.32 3.15
CA LEU A 71 -2.81 -3.36 4.12
C LEU A 71 -1.52 -4.08 3.73
N LEU A 72 -1.33 -4.38 2.44
CA LEU A 72 -0.11 -5.02 1.93
C LEU A 72 1.12 -4.11 2.10
N ASP A 73 1.00 -2.83 1.75
CA ASP A 73 2.07 -1.84 1.92
C ASP A 73 2.51 -1.70 3.37
N LEU A 74 1.54 -1.63 4.29
CA LEU A 74 1.80 -1.51 5.72
C LEU A 74 2.35 -2.79 6.35
N GLY A 75 2.03 -3.97 5.77
CA GLY A 75 2.65 -5.25 6.11
C GLY A 75 4.05 -5.43 5.55
N ALA A 76 4.42 -4.68 4.50
CA ALA A 76 5.72 -4.77 3.83
C ALA A 76 6.82 -3.86 4.41
N ALA A 77 6.49 -2.87 5.25
CA ALA A 77 7.44 -1.94 5.85
C ALA A 77 7.77 -2.29 7.33
N PRO A 78 9.05 -2.35 7.79
CA PRO A 78 10.34 -2.42 7.10
C PRO A 78 11.28 -3.52 7.64
N GLY A 79 11.71 -4.41 6.73
CA GLY A 79 12.96 -5.17 6.81
C GLY A 79 13.85 -4.97 5.58
N ARG A 80 13.50 -4.05 4.67
CA ARG A 80 14.27 -3.82 3.45
C ARG A 80 15.41 -2.84 3.71
N ALA A 81 16.53 -3.38 4.19
CA ALA A 81 17.81 -2.71 4.04
C ALA A 81 18.08 -2.51 2.54
N PRO A 82 18.45 -1.30 2.07
CA PRO A 82 19.17 -1.20 0.81
C PRO A 82 20.48 -1.98 1.01
N ALA A 83 20.64 -3.06 0.24
CA ALA A 83 21.89 -3.81 0.19
C ALA A 83 23.03 -2.82 -0.04
N GLY A 84 24.00 -2.84 0.88
CA GLY A 84 25.12 -1.93 0.87
C GLY A 84 25.83 -1.94 -0.48
N VAL A 85 25.86 -0.78 -1.13
CA VAL A 85 26.97 -0.39 -1.98
C VAL A 85 27.90 0.45 -1.12
N ASP A 86 28.50 -0.21 -0.13
CA ASP A 86 29.73 0.24 0.50
C ASP A 86 30.88 -0.25 -0.38
N GLU A 87 31.16 0.49 -1.45
CA GLU A 87 32.48 0.47 -2.08
C GLU A 87 32.97 1.91 -2.16
N GLN A 88 33.10 2.53 -0.99
CA GLN A 88 34.02 3.64 -0.79
C GLN A 88 35.43 3.06 -0.89
N VAL A 89 36.04 3.16 -2.08
CA VAL A 89 37.49 3.02 -2.22
C VAL A 89 38.13 4.37 -1.85
N PRO A 90 38.85 4.49 -0.72
CA PRO A 90 39.66 5.66 -0.44
C PRO A 90 41.00 5.44 -1.13
N ARG A 91 41.27 6.12 -2.24
CA ARG A 91 42.64 6.25 -2.77
C ARG A 91 43.14 7.66 -2.49
N ASP A 92 43.49 7.89 -1.23
CA ASP A 92 44.41 8.96 -0.91
C ASP A 92 45.85 8.44 -0.93
N SER A 93 46.66 9.18 -1.69
CA SER A 93 48.08 9.44 -1.45
C SER A 93 49.14 8.42 -1.90
N ARG A 94 49.75 8.78 -3.05
CA ARG A 94 51.17 8.65 -3.46
C ARG A 94 52.18 8.90 -2.31
N PRO A 95 53.52 8.65 -2.41
CA PRO A 95 54.34 8.27 -3.59
C PRO A 95 55.47 7.22 -3.32
N ALA A 96 56.13 6.69 -4.35
CA ALA A 96 57.57 6.31 -4.29
C ALA A 96 58.16 6.13 -5.69
N THR A 97 59.25 6.84 -5.94
CA THR A 97 60.17 6.76 -7.07
C THR A 97 61.01 5.48 -7.00
N GLN A 98 61.10 4.71 -8.10
CA GLN A 98 62.17 3.75 -8.39
C GLN A 98 62.18 3.51 -9.91
N ALA A 99 63.02 4.15 -10.72
CA ALA A 99 64.46 3.89 -10.98
C ALA A 99 64.74 2.49 -11.57
N GLY A 100 65.24 2.44 -12.82
CA GLY A 100 65.89 1.29 -13.47
C GLY A 100 65.13 0.76 -14.71
N ASP A 101 65.49 1.09 -15.95
CA ASP A 101 66.55 0.53 -16.82
C ASP A 101 66.13 -0.73 -17.63
N ALA A 102 66.64 -0.80 -18.86
CA ALA A 102 66.68 -1.90 -19.83
C ALA A 102 65.46 -2.16 -20.75
N ARG A 103 65.47 -1.57 -21.97
CA ARG A 103 66.02 -2.18 -23.20
C ARG A 103 65.81 -1.29 -24.43
#